data_AF-A0A522D789-F1
#
_entry.id   AF-A0A522D789-F1
#
_cell.length_a   1.000
_cell.length_b   1.000
_cell.length_c   1.000
_cell.angle_alpha   90.00
_cell.angle_beta   90.00
_cell.angle_gamma   90.00
#
_symmetry.space_group_name_H-M   'P 1'
#
loop_
_entity.id
_entity.type
_entity.pdbx_description
1 polymer ?
#
loop_
_entity_poly.entity_id
_entity_poly.type
_entity_poly.pdbx_seq_one_letter_code
_entity_poly.pdbx_strand_id
1 'polypeptide(L)'
;MSRPTYDGEQTALDADGAMLREWDGVVLVRELAATAQGNCEAMPATIPAGTRATAITLLDPEKGVFDLECYLDATGDLYAFAHGVGADVRVVERIEDKKAVEI
;
A
#
# COMPACT_ATOMS: atom_id res chain seq x y z
N MET A 1 -21.52 5.82 16.50
CA MET A 1 -21.40 4.56 15.75
C MET A 1 -19.93 4.25 15.64
N SER A 2 -19.45 3.28 16.41
CA SER A 2 -18.04 2.91 16.41
C SER A 2 -17.71 2.20 15.10
N ARG A 3 -16.70 2.68 14.37
CA ARG A 3 -16.16 1.95 13.21
C ARG A 3 -15.75 0.55 13.68
N PRO A 4 -16.08 -0.52 12.93
CA PRO A 4 -15.57 -1.85 13.24
C PRO A 4 -14.05 -1.77 13.28
N THR A 5 -13.49 -1.95 14.48
CA THR A 5 -12.06 -2.19 14.66
C THR A 5 -11.94 -3.68 14.39
N TYR A 6 -11.57 -4.05 13.16
CA TYR A 6 -11.29 -5.43 12.81
C TYR A 6 -10.02 -5.86 13.55
N ASP A 7 -10.18 -6.25 14.82
CA ASP A 7 -9.20 -7.04 15.56
C ASP A 7 -9.02 -8.38 14.82
N GLY A 8 -8.04 -8.42 13.93
CA GLY A 8 -7.57 -9.68 13.34
C GLY A 8 -8.25 -10.12 12.04
N GLU A 9 -8.61 -9.22 11.12
CA GLU A 9 -8.71 -9.64 9.72
C GLU A 9 -7.33 -10.15 9.29
N GLN A 10 -7.24 -11.48 9.09
CA GLN A 10 -6.11 -12.08 8.41
C GLN A 10 -6.17 -11.58 6.96
N THR A 11 -5.45 -10.50 6.69
CA THR A 11 -5.22 -9.98 5.35
C THR A 11 -4.12 -10.80 4.66
N ALA A 12 -3.62 -10.31 3.52
CA ALA A 12 -2.51 -10.97 2.82
C ALA A 12 -1.24 -10.99 3.66
N LEU A 13 -0.46 -12.06 3.57
CA LEU A 13 0.92 -12.07 4.05
C LEU A 13 1.82 -11.42 3.00
N ASP A 14 2.69 -10.51 3.45
CA ASP A 14 3.71 -9.89 2.63
C ASP A 14 4.79 -10.90 2.21
N ALA A 15 5.77 -10.46 1.41
CA ALA A 15 6.86 -11.31 0.93
C ALA A 15 7.73 -11.96 2.03
N ASP A 16 7.73 -11.41 3.25
CA ASP A 16 8.48 -11.92 4.40
C ASP A 16 7.57 -12.67 5.41
N GLY A 17 6.27 -12.80 5.13
CA GLY A 17 5.29 -13.45 5.99
C GLY A 17 4.69 -12.53 7.06
N ALA A 18 4.88 -11.22 6.97
CA ALA A 18 4.23 -10.25 7.84
C ALA A 18 2.81 -9.95 7.33
N MET A 19 1.86 -9.77 8.25
CA MET A 19 0.47 -9.42 7.89
C MET A 19 0.42 -8.02 7.25
N LEU A 20 -0.15 -7.85 6.06
CA LEU A 20 -0.27 -6.56 5.37
C LEU A 20 -1.58 -5.87 5.71
N ARG A 21 -1.58 -4.67 6.28
CA ARG A 21 -2.78 -3.95 6.70
C ARG A 21 -3.00 -2.71 5.87
N GLU A 22 -4.23 -2.24 5.83
CA GLU A 22 -4.50 -0.89 5.31
C GLU A 22 -3.67 0.14 6.09
N TRP A 23 -3.13 1.11 5.36
CA TRP A 23 -2.22 2.16 5.81
C TRP A 23 -0.83 1.68 6.23
N ASP A 24 -0.47 0.40 6.04
CA ASP A 24 0.92 0.01 6.20
C ASP A 24 1.78 0.68 5.11
N GLY A 25 2.94 1.17 5.52
CA GLY A 25 3.99 1.59 4.62
C GLY A 25 4.74 0.36 4.12
N VAL A 26 4.82 0.22 2.81
CA VAL A 26 5.41 -0.94 2.14
C VAL A 26 6.47 -0.53 1.13
N VAL A 27 7.26 -1.51 0.69
CA VAL A 27 8.12 -1.40 -0.49
C VAL A 27 7.75 -2.51 -1.47
N LEU A 28 7.69 -2.17 -2.76
CA LEU A 28 7.45 -3.16 -3.81
C LEU A 28 8.67 -4.10 -3.92
N VAL A 29 8.44 -5.42 -3.91
CA VAL A 29 9.52 -6.40 -4.13
C VAL A 29 9.70 -6.76 -5.61
N ARG A 30 8.74 -6.38 -6.46
CA ARG A 30 8.78 -6.55 -7.92
C ARG A 30 8.16 -5.35 -8.62
N GLU A 31 8.33 -5.29 -9.94
CA GLU A 31 7.64 -4.29 -10.76
C GLU A 31 6.12 -4.57 -10.81
N LEU A 32 5.31 -3.51 -10.73
CA LEU A 32 3.85 -3.57 -10.90
C LEU A 32 3.39 -2.67 -12.05
N ALA A 33 2.28 -3.01 -12.68
CA ALA A 33 1.63 -2.15 -13.66
C ALA A 33 0.88 -1.02 -12.94
N ALA A 34 1.01 0.21 -13.43
CA ALA A 34 0.21 1.32 -12.90
C ALA A 34 -1.26 1.15 -13.31
N THR A 35 -2.18 1.37 -12.37
CA THR A 35 -3.62 1.21 -12.56
C THR A 35 -4.35 2.53 -12.69
N ALA A 36 -3.85 3.59 -12.03
CA ALA A 36 -4.42 4.93 -12.12
C ALA A 36 -3.37 6.02 -11.88
N GLN A 37 -3.63 7.18 -12.49
CA GLN A 37 -2.82 8.38 -12.29
C GLN A 37 -3.12 8.99 -10.93
N GLY A 38 -2.07 9.22 -10.14
CA GLY A 38 -2.13 9.97 -8.88
C GLY A 38 -1.71 11.41 -9.09
N ASN A 39 -0.87 11.94 -8.20
CA ASN A 39 -0.30 13.28 -8.31
C ASN A 39 0.96 13.34 -9.18
N CYS A 40 0.99 12.64 -10.32
CA CYS A 40 2.09 12.69 -11.28
C CYS A 40 1.65 13.36 -12.58
N GLU A 41 2.58 14.02 -13.29
CA GLU A 41 2.27 14.68 -14.57
C GLU A 41 1.86 13.69 -15.65
N ALA A 42 2.55 12.55 -15.71
CA ALA A 42 2.25 11.44 -16.59
C ALA A 42 2.33 10.12 -15.82
N MET A 43 1.29 9.30 -15.94
CA MET A 43 1.26 7.99 -15.33
C MET A 43 2.32 7.08 -16.00
N PRO A 44 3.26 6.51 -15.24
CA PRO A 44 4.20 5.55 -15.81
C PRO A 44 3.47 4.26 -16.20
N ALA A 45 3.96 3.54 -17.20
CA ALA A 45 3.38 2.24 -17.55
C ALA A 45 3.61 1.19 -16.44
N THR A 46 4.77 1.27 -15.79
CA THR A 46 5.17 0.38 -14.70
C THR A 46 5.80 1.14 -13.54
N ILE A 47 5.70 0.56 -12.36
CA ILE A 47 6.26 1.07 -11.11
C ILE A 47 7.34 0.08 -10.65
N PRO A 48 8.61 0.49 -10.58
CA PRO A 48 9.72 -0.44 -10.37
C PRO A 48 9.74 -1.03 -8.95
N ALA A 49 10.39 -2.19 -8.82
CA ALA A 49 10.74 -2.75 -7.52
C ALA A 49 11.59 -1.76 -6.70
N GLY A 50 11.43 -1.78 -5.37
CA GLY A 50 12.07 -0.83 -4.47
C GLY A 50 11.31 0.48 -4.27
N THR A 51 10.24 0.72 -5.05
CA THR A 51 9.35 1.86 -4.85
C THR A 51 8.64 1.76 -3.50
N ARG A 52 8.65 2.84 -2.71
CA ARG A 52 7.86 2.92 -1.48
C ARG A 52 6.40 3.18 -1.83
N ALA A 53 5.49 2.56 -1.10
CA ALA A 53 4.07 2.74 -1.29
C ALA A 53 3.32 2.66 0.04
N THR A 54 2.07 3.11 0.04
CA THR A 54 1.12 2.87 1.14
C THR A 54 0.02 1.95 0.67
N ALA A 55 -0.28 0.90 1.44
CA ALA A 55 -1.41 0.00 1.15
C ALA A 55 -2.73 0.66 1.58
N ILE A 56 -3.33 1.48 0.72
CA ILE A 56 -4.41 2.40 1.13
C ILE A 56 -5.77 1.73 1.30
N THR A 57 -6.05 0.64 0.58
CA THR A 57 -7.36 -0.03 0.62
C THR A 57 -7.22 -1.50 0.25
N LEU A 58 -7.85 -2.40 1.01
CA LEU A 58 -8.01 -3.81 0.65
C LEU A 58 -9.17 -3.95 -0.36
N LEU A 59 -8.84 -4.22 -1.62
CA LEU A 59 -9.82 -4.34 -2.71
C LEU A 59 -10.49 -5.71 -2.75
N ASP A 60 -9.73 -6.77 -2.47
CA ASP A 60 -10.21 -8.15 -2.51
C ASP A 60 -9.63 -8.93 -1.31
N PRO A 61 -10.39 -9.12 -0.23
CA PRO A 61 -9.94 -9.86 0.96
C PRO A 61 -9.64 -11.34 0.67
N GLU A 62 -10.36 -11.97 -0.25
CA GLU A 62 -10.18 -13.39 -0.58
C GLU A 62 -8.87 -13.62 -1.34
N LYS A 63 -8.51 -12.67 -2.21
CA LYS A 63 -7.26 -12.71 -2.99
C LYS A 63 -6.12 -11.95 -2.35
N GLY A 64 -6.39 -11.18 -1.30
CA GLY A 64 -5.41 -10.33 -0.64
C GLY A 64 -4.87 -9.20 -1.53
N VAL A 65 -5.74 -8.61 -2.37
CA VAL A 65 -5.35 -7.52 -3.29
C VAL A 65 -5.54 -6.18 -2.62
N PHE A 66 -4.48 -5.37 -2.61
CA PHE A 66 -4.49 -4.01 -2.13
C PHE A 66 -4.33 -3.01 -3.27
N ASP A 67 -5.00 -1.88 -3.12
CA ASP A 67 -4.64 -0.66 -3.84
C ASP A 67 -3.45 0.01 -3.15
N LEU A 68 -2.44 0.35 -3.94
CA LEU A 68 -1.16 0.87 -3.47
C LEU A 68 -0.94 2.27 -4.01
N GLU A 69 -0.79 3.24 -3.12
CA GLU A 69 -0.30 4.58 -3.46
C GLU A 69 1.23 4.54 -3.54
N CYS A 70 1.80 4.50 -4.74
CA CYS A 70 3.22 4.29 -4.98
C CYS A 70 3.94 5.62 -5.24
N TYR A 71 4.88 5.97 -4.36
CA TYR A 71 5.62 7.23 -4.39
C TYR A 71 6.73 7.20 -5.44
N LEU A 72 6.60 8.05 -6.46
CA LEU A 72 7.53 8.17 -7.58
C LEU A 72 8.72 9.09 -7.27
N ASP A 73 8.67 9.79 -6.14
CA ASP A 73 9.75 10.59 -5.61
C ASP A 73 10.00 10.31 -4.12
N ALA A 74 11.05 10.93 -3.58
CA ALA A 74 11.41 10.77 -2.18
C ALA A 74 10.58 11.64 -1.21
N THR A 75 9.84 12.64 -1.71
CA THR A 75 9.03 13.52 -0.87
C THR A 75 7.66 12.93 -0.58
N GLY A 76 7.21 12.00 -1.43
CA GLY A 76 5.87 11.43 -1.40
C GLY A 76 4.83 12.30 -2.12
N ASP A 77 5.26 13.39 -2.77
CA ASP A 77 4.35 14.31 -3.45
C ASP A 77 3.89 13.74 -4.78
N LEU A 78 4.80 13.14 -5.55
CA LEU A 78 4.48 12.51 -6.82
C LEU A 78 4.16 11.04 -6.61
N TYR A 79 2.98 10.59 -7.01
CA TYR A 79 2.59 9.19 -6.89
C TYR A 79 1.69 8.72 -8.04
N ALA A 80 1.65 7.40 -8.22
CA ALA A 80 0.68 6.71 -9.07
C ALA A 80 0.12 5.50 -8.30
N PHE A 81 -1.00 4.96 -8.77
CA PHE A 81 -1.62 3.79 -8.15
C PHE A 81 -1.22 2.51 -8.87
N ALA A 82 -1.12 1.43 -8.10
CA ALA A 82 -0.99 0.08 -8.62
C ALA A 82 -1.74 -0.89 -7.70
N HIS A 83 -2.19 -2.01 -8.25
CA HIS A 83 -2.70 -3.10 -7.42
C HIS A 83 -1.58 -4.09 -7.14
N GLY A 84 -1.44 -4.52 -5.89
CA GLY A 84 -0.50 -5.55 -5.48
C GLY A 84 -1.15 -6.55 -4.53
N VAL A 85 -0.67 -7.79 -4.56
CA VAL A 85 -0.95 -8.79 -3.52
C VAL A 85 0.17 -8.79 -2.50
N GLY A 86 -0.03 -9.46 -1.36
CA GLY A 86 0.97 -9.49 -0.29
C GLY A 86 2.39 -9.91 -0.77
N ALA A 87 2.51 -10.93 -1.62
CA ALA A 87 3.80 -11.36 -2.17
C ALA A 87 4.46 -10.36 -3.16
N ASP A 88 3.81 -9.24 -3.47
CA ASP A 88 4.36 -8.14 -4.29
C ASP A 88 5.01 -7.05 -3.44
N VAL A 89 4.81 -7.09 -2.12
CA VAL A 89 5.25 -6.04 -1.21
C VAL A 89 5.94 -6.60 0.02
N ARG A 90 6.68 -5.73 0.71
CA ARG A 90 7.25 -5.95 2.04
C ARG A 90 6.85 -4.78 2.93
N VAL A 91 6.30 -5.07 4.11
CA VAL A 91 5.99 -4.05 5.11
C VAL A 91 7.28 -3.50 5.69
N VAL A 92 7.44 -2.18 5.63
CA VAL A 92 8.61 -1.46 6.16
C VAL A 92 8.25 -0.48 7.26
N GLU A 93 6.96 -0.12 7.37
CA GLU A 93 6.46 0.81 8.37
C GLU A 93 5.03 0.42 8.78
N ARG A 94 4.80 0.34 10.09
CA ARG A 94 3.47 0.11 10.67
C ARG A 94 2.92 1.44 11.12
N ILE A 95 1.82 1.88 10.52
CA ILE A 95 1.10 3.05 11.02
C ILE A 95 0.19 2.57 12.16
N GLU A 96 0.74 2.51 13.37
CA GLU A 96 -0.02 2.26 14.58
C GLU A 96 -0.84 3.52 14.92
N ASP A 97 -2.11 3.54 14.50
CA ASP A 97 -3.16 4.48 14.93
C ASP A 97 -3.03 5.97 14.49
N LYS A 98 -3.97 6.41 13.63
CA LYS A 98 -4.33 7.83 13.43
C LYS A 98 -5.03 8.43 14.66
N LYS A 99 -4.42 8.34 15.85
CA LYS A 99 -4.91 9.00 17.08
C LYS A 99 -4.04 10.16 17.58
N ALA A 100 -3.03 10.58 16.82
CA ALA A 100 -2.12 11.64 17.25
C ALA A 100 -2.02 12.82 16.26
N VAL A 101 -3.10 13.18 15.58
CA VAL A 101 -3.21 14.51 14.93
C VAL A 101 -4.53 15.16 15.34
N GLU A 102 -4.61 15.57 16.60
CA GLU A 102 -5.43 16.71 16.99
C GLU A 102 -4.49 17.93 17.03
N ILE A 103 -4.75 18.92 16.16
CA ILE A 103 -4.24 20.29 16.30
C ILE A 103 -5.36 21.12 16.90
#